data_AF-A0A1I1UTG9-F1
#
_entry.id   AF-A0A1I1UTG9-F1
#
_cell.length_a   1.000
_cell.length_b   1.000
_cell.length_c   1.000
_cell.angle_alpha   90.00
_cell.angle_beta   90.00
_cell.angle_gamma   90.00
#
_symmetry.space_group_name_H-M   'P 1'
#
loop_
_entity.id
_entity.type
_entity.pdbx_description
1 polymer ?
#
loop_
_entity_poly.entity_id
_entity_poly.type
_entity_poly.pdbx_seq_one_letter_code
_entity_poly.pdbx_strand_id
1 'polypeptide(L)'
;MRRPLDRIRHAILFEAIALTLVTPATAWIFGIAMHDSFVVIAVGATVAMVWNYVYNLAFDHALVRLGLPLYKTLPLRIGHAILFECGLILALVPFFKLWLGIGAAEAIVMNLGLSAFYTGYALAFNWGYDRLFPLPEWREG
;
A
#
# COMPACT_ATOMS: atom_id res chain seq x y z
N MET A 1 0.12 -12.03 -24.48
CA MET A 1 -0.62 -12.08 -23.20
C MET A 1 0.31 -12.62 -22.12
N ARG A 2 0.62 -11.82 -21.09
CA ARG A 2 1.48 -12.27 -19.97
C ARG A 2 0.78 -13.40 -19.21
N ARG A 3 1.47 -14.53 -19.00
CA ARG A 3 0.88 -15.76 -18.44
C ARG A 3 0.44 -15.51 -16.98
N PRO A 4 -0.72 -16.01 -16.54
CA PRO A 4 -1.22 -15.81 -15.17
C PRO A 4 -0.27 -16.33 -14.09
N LEU A 5 0.57 -17.31 -14.41
CA LEU A 5 1.60 -17.87 -13.53
C LEU A 5 2.73 -16.87 -13.18
N ASP A 6 3.08 -15.96 -14.09
CA ASP A 6 4.14 -14.97 -13.82
C ASP A 6 3.63 -13.88 -12.86
N ARG A 7 2.33 -13.55 -12.93
CA ARG A 7 1.69 -12.61 -11.99
C ARG A 7 1.62 -13.18 -10.58
N ILE A 8 1.29 -14.47 -10.44
CA ILE A 8 1.22 -15.15 -9.14
C ILE A 8 2.63 -15.26 -8.52
N ARG A 9 3.65 -15.63 -9.30
CA ARG A 9 5.04 -15.66 -8.81
C ARG A 9 5.52 -14.29 -8.34
N HIS A 10 5.18 -13.25 -9.09
CA HIS A 10 5.56 -11.88 -8.75
C HIS A 10 4.84 -11.39 -7.48
N ALA A 11 3.55 -11.66 -7.34
CA ALA A 11 2.79 -11.34 -6.14
C ALA A 11 3.33 -12.08 -4.90
N ILE A 12 3.61 -13.38 -5.02
CA ILE A 12 4.17 -14.18 -3.91
C ILE A 12 5.56 -13.68 -3.51
N LEU A 13 6.44 -13.38 -4.47
CA LEU A 13 7.77 -12.83 -4.19
C LEU A 13 7.69 -11.44 -3.55
N PHE A 14 6.78 -10.58 -4.04
CA PHE A 14 6.55 -9.26 -3.47
C PHE A 14 6.07 -9.37 -2.02
N GLU A 15 5.06 -10.19 -1.76
CA GLU A 15 4.51 -10.40 -0.42
C GLU A 15 5.55 -11.03 0.52
N ALA A 16 6.33 -12.01 0.05
CA ALA A 16 7.36 -12.67 0.85
C ALA A 16 8.51 -11.71 1.21
N ILE A 17 8.97 -10.89 0.27
CA ILE A 17 10.01 -9.89 0.52
C ILE A 17 9.48 -8.78 1.43
N ALA A 18 8.25 -8.31 1.19
CA ALA A 18 7.59 -7.34 2.03
C ALA A 18 7.47 -7.88 3.47
N LEU A 19 6.95 -9.09 3.67
CA LEU A 19 6.84 -9.68 5.00
C LEU A 19 8.21 -9.86 5.67
N THR A 20 9.25 -10.25 4.92
CA THR A 20 10.60 -10.45 5.48
C THR A 20 11.26 -9.13 5.91
N LEU A 21 10.99 -8.02 5.21
CA LEU A 21 11.61 -6.72 5.50
C LEU A 21 10.75 -5.85 6.43
N VAL A 22 9.45 -5.79 6.19
CA VAL A 22 8.50 -4.96 6.93
C VAL A 22 8.32 -5.53 8.34
N THR A 23 8.26 -6.85 8.53
CA THR A 23 8.04 -7.46 9.86
C THR A 23 9.11 -7.10 10.89
N PRO A 24 10.42 -7.26 10.61
CA PRO A 24 11.45 -6.82 11.54
C PRO A 24 11.52 -5.30 11.69
N ALA A 25 11.27 -4.54 10.63
CA ALA A 25 11.25 -3.09 10.71
C ALA A 25 10.12 -2.60 11.64
N THR A 26 8.90 -3.10 11.45
CA THR A 26 7.73 -2.74 12.25
C THR A 26 7.87 -3.21 13.70
N ALA A 27 8.33 -4.44 13.94
CA ALA A 27 8.60 -4.92 15.30
C ALA A 27 9.63 -4.04 16.03
N TRP A 28 10.69 -3.62 15.35
CA TRP A 28 11.74 -2.78 15.93
C TRP A 28 11.28 -1.35 16.17
N ILE A 29 10.56 -0.74 15.22
CA ILE A 29 10.09 0.64 15.28
C ILE A 29 9.00 0.81 16.34
N PHE A 30 8.04 -0.12 16.39
CA PHE A 30 6.88 -0.02 17.28
C PHE A 30 7.05 -0.81 18.58
N GLY A 31 8.16 -1.52 18.75
CA GLY A 31 8.45 -2.29 19.97
C GLY A 31 7.46 -3.44 20.21
N ILE A 32 6.81 -3.95 19.16
CA ILE A 32 5.82 -5.03 19.26
C ILE A 32 6.45 -6.40 19.02
N ALA A 33 5.80 -7.46 19.53
CA ALA A 33 6.29 -8.82 19.31
C ALA A 33 6.32 -9.17 17.81
N MET A 34 7.29 -10.00 17.42
CA MET A 34 7.43 -10.50 16.03
C MET A 34 6.14 -11.10 15.47
N HIS A 35 5.41 -11.85 16.30
CA HIS A 35 4.15 -12.47 15.90
C HIS A 35 3.07 -11.43 15.62
N ASP A 36 2.93 -10.42 16.48
CA ASP A 36 1.96 -9.33 16.31
C ASP A 36 2.29 -8.48 15.10
N SER A 37 3.58 -8.20 14.90
CA SER A 37 4.04 -7.47 13.72
C SER A 37 3.68 -8.20 12.43
N PHE A 38 3.86 -9.53 12.38
CA PHE A 38 3.49 -10.32 11.21
C PHE A 38 1.99 -10.24 10.92
N VAL A 39 1.14 -10.39 11.95
CA VAL A 39 -0.32 -10.31 11.82
C VAL A 39 -0.74 -8.91 11.36
N VAL A 40 -0.20 -7.87 11.99
CA VAL A 40 -0.49 -6.46 11.65
C VAL A 40 -0.14 -6.15 10.20
N ILE A 41 1.00 -6.65 9.72
CA ILE A 41 1.43 -6.43 8.33
C ILE A 41 0.59 -7.24 7.36
N ALA A 42 0.34 -8.51 7.64
CA ALA A 42 -0.44 -9.37 6.75
C ALA A 42 -1.90 -8.86 6.60
N VAL A 43 -2.55 -8.56 7.73
CA VAL A 43 -3.91 -7.99 7.74
C VAL A 43 -3.90 -6.58 7.16
N GLY A 44 -2.93 -5.75 7.56
CA GLY A 44 -2.78 -4.38 7.07
C GLY A 44 -2.62 -4.31 5.56
N ALA A 45 -1.76 -5.15 4.98
CA ALA A 45 -1.54 -5.25 3.54
C ALA A 45 -2.80 -5.74 2.80
N THR A 46 -3.48 -6.75 3.36
CA THR A 46 -4.73 -7.28 2.78
C THR A 46 -5.81 -6.21 2.74
N VAL A 47 -6.05 -5.53 3.87
CA VAL A 47 -7.02 -4.44 3.97
C VAL A 47 -6.64 -3.28 3.05
N ALA A 48 -5.36 -2.90 3.01
CA ALA A 48 -4.88 -1.84 2.12
C ALA A 48 -5.07 -2.19 0.64
N MET A 49 -4.82 -3.43 0.21
CA MET A 49 -5.07 -3.88 -1.16
C MET A 49 -6.56 -3.81 -1.52
N VAL A 50 -7.43 -4.33 -0.65
CA VAL A 50 -8.88 -4.29 -0.85
C VAL A 50 -9.38 -2.86 -0.87
N TRP A 51 -8.95 -2.03 0.08
CA TRP A 51 -9.32 -0.62 0.17
C TRP A 51 -8.84 0.16 -1.05
N ASN A 52 -7.62 -0.06 -1.53
CA ASN A 52 -7.10 0.55 -2.75
C ASN A 52 -7.97 0.22 -3.97
N TYR A 53 -8.39 -1.04 -4.13
CA TYR A 53 -9.29 -1.42 -5.22
C TYR A 53 -10.66 -0.74 -5.10
N VAL A 54 -11.29 -0.83 -3.93
CA VAL A 54 -12.63 -0.25 -3.67
C VAL A 54 -12.62 1.27 -3.83
N TYR A 55 -11.60 1.93 -3.28
CA TYR A 55 -11.47 3.38 -3.34
C TYR A 55 -11.25 3.87 -4.77
N ASN A 56 -10.33 3.25 -5.52
CA ASN A 56 -10.11 3.63 -6.92
C ASN A 56 -11.40 3.45 -7.74
N LEU A 57 -12.12 2.33 -7.55
CA LEU A 57 -13.38 2.09 -8.25
C LEU A 57 -14.47 3.12 -7.88
N ALA A 58 -14.59 3.47 -6.60
CA ALA A 58 -15.55 4.47 -6.13
C ALA A 58 -15.20 5.87 -6.65
N PHE A 59 -13.92 6.21 -6.65
CA PHE A 59 -13.44 7.51 -7.13
C PHE A 59 -13.63 7.65 -8.65
N ASP A 60 -13.34 6.60 -9.42
CA ASP A 60 -13.55 6.60 -10.86
C ASP A 60 -15.05 6.77 -11.19
N HIS A 61 -15.93 6.06 -10.48
CA HIS A 61 -17.38 6.27 -10.63
C HIS A 61 -17.83 7.68 -10.23
N ALA A 62 -17.25 8.25 -9.18
CA ALA A 62 -17.55 9.63 -8.76
C ALA A 62 -17.13 10.64 -9.82
N LEU A 63 -15.93 10.48 -10.42
CA LEU A 63 -15.45 11.33 -11.50
C LEU A 63 -16.36 11.27 -12.73
N VAL A 64 -16.76 10.07 -13.15
CA VAL A 64 -17.68 9.86 -14.27
C VAL A 64 -19.03 10.51 -14.00
N ARG A 65 -19.58 10.36 -12.79
CA ARG A 65 -20.85 10.99 -12.39
C ARG A 65 -20.78 12.51 -12.31
N LEU A 66 -19.62 13.06 -11.96
CA LEU A 66 -19.39 14.50 -11.87
C LEU A 66 -18.99 15.14 -13.21
N GLY A 67 -18.85 14.35 -14.28
CA GLY A 67 -18.45 14.84 -15.61
C GLY A 67 -17.05 15.47 -15.63
N LEU A 68 -16.19 15.12 -14.67
CA LEU A 68 -14.88 15.71 -14.52
C LEU A 68 -13.86 15.02 -15.44
N PRO A 69 -12.87 15.76 -15.98
CA PRO A 69 -11.83 15.18 -16.81
C PRO A 69 -11.00 14.13 -16.05
N LEU A 70 -10.79 12.95 -16.66
CA LEU A 70 -9.93 11.88 -16.12
C LEU A 70 -8.45 12.29 -15.99
N TYR A 71 -8.05 13.39 -16.62
CA TYR A 71 -6.71 13.97 -16.46
C TYR A 71 -6.63 14.61 -15.08
N LYS A 72 -6.18 13.83 -14.08
CA LYS A 72 -6.05 14.30 -12.69
C LYS A 72 -5.08 15.50 -12.63
N THR A 73 -5.64 16.70 -12.55
CA THR A 73 -4.90 17.93 -12.21
C THR A 73 -4.23 17.74 -10.83
N LEU A 74 -3.10 18.41 -10.59
CA LEU A 74 -2.36 18.30 -9.33
C LEU A 74 -3.25 18.42 -8.06
N PRO A 75 -4.20 19.37 -7.97
CA PRO A 75 -5.10 19.48 -6.81
C PRO A 75 -5.98 18.24 -6.61
N LEU A 76 -6.47 17.64 -7.70
CA LEU A 76 -7.30 16.44 -7.66
C LEU A 76 -6.50 15.22 -7.19
N ARG A 77 -5.21 15.14 -7.53
CA ARG A 77 -4.31 14.07 -7.04
C ARG A 77 -4.06 14.18 -5.54
N ILE A 78 -3.83 15.40 -5.05
CA ILE A 78 -3.60 15.66 -3.63
C ILE A 78 -4.88 15.34 -2.83
N GLY A 79 -6.03 15.85 -3.26
CA GLY A 79 -7.31 15.54 -2.62
C GLY A 79 -7.61 14.04 -2.61
N HIS A 80 -7.34 13.35 -3.73
CA HIS A 80 -7.47 11.89 -3.83
C HIS A 80 -6.57 11.16 -2.84
N ALA A 81 -5.30 11.55 -2.72
CA ALA A 81 -4.35 10.92 -1.80
C ALA A 81 -4.75 11.15 -0.33
N ILE A 82 -5.17 12.37 0.02
CA ILE A 82 -5.63 12.69 1.38
C ILE A 82 -6.88 11.87 1.71
N LEU A 83 -7.88 11.85 0.82
CA LEU A 83 -9.12 11.10 1.07
C LEU A 83 -8.88 9.59 1.13
N PHE A 84 -7.96 9.06 0.33
CA PHE A 84 -7.52 7.66 0.41
C PHE A 84 -6.94 7.33 1.78
N GLU A 85 -5.99 8.14 2.25
CA GLU A 85 -5.30 7.94 3.53
C GLU A 85 -6.28 8.11 4.70
N CYS A 86 -7.19 9.09 4.66
CA CYS A 86 -8.25 9.24 5.66
C CYS A 86 -9.15 7.99 5.73
N GLY A 87 -9.56 7.45 4.58
CA GLY A 87 -10.34 6.22 4.53
C GLY A 87 -9.58 5.01 5.08
N LEU A 88 -8.28 4.92 4.77
CA LEU A 88 -7.42 3.85 5.26
C LEU A 88 -7.26 3.93 6.78
N ILE A 89 -7.05 5.13 7.33
CA ILE A 89 -7.02 5.39 8.78
C ILE A 89 -8.32 4.90 9.43
N LEU A 90 -9.48 5.22 8.87
CA LEU A 90 -10.77 4.77 9.41
C LEU A 90 -10.94 3.24 9.37
N ALA A 91 -10.32 2.55 8.41
CA ALA A 91 -10.38 1.09 8.30
C ALA A 91 -9.37 0.38 9.22
N LEU A 92 -8.12 0.86 9.26
CA LEU A 92 -7.00 0.18 9.93
C LEU A 92 -6.80 0.59 11.38
N VAL A 93 -7.05 1.85 11.76
CA VAL A 93 -6.87 2.31 13.14
C VAL A 93 -7.73 1.54 14.14
N PRO A 94 -9.03 1.27 13.89
CA PRO A 94 -9.82 0.44 14.80
C PRO A 94 -9.22 -0.96 14.98
N PHE A 95 -8.72 -1.57 13.90
CA PHE A 95 -8.07 -2.88 13.95
C PHE A 95 -6.80 -2.82 14.81
N PHE A 96 -5.92 -1.86 14.59
CA PHE A 96 -4.68 -1.71 15.38
C PHE A 96 -4.96 -1.50 16.86
N LYS A 97 -5.96 -0.67 17.20
CA LYS A 97 -6.37 -0.46 18.59
C LYS A 97 -6.89 -1.73 19.24
N LEU A 98 -7.72 -2.50 18.54
CA LEU A 98 -8.31 -3.73 19.07
C LEU A 98 -7.28 -4.86 19.19
N TRP A 99 -6.38 -5.00 18.22
CA TRP A 99 -5.39 -6.07 18.19
C TRP A 99 -4.22 -5.82 19.14
N LEU A 100 -3.62 -4.62 19.08
CA LEU A 100 -2.43 -4.28 19.87
C LEU A 100 -2.75 -3.62 21.22
N GLY A 101 -4.01 -3.25 21.46
CA GLY A 101 -4.39 -2.54 22.68
C GLY A 101 -3.82 -1.12 22.79
N ILE A 102 -3.38 -0.53 21.69
CA ILE A 102 -2.71 0.78 21.66
C ILE A 102 -3.70 1.96 21.60
N GLY A 103 -3.22 3.14 21.93
CA GLY A 103 -3.98 4.39 21.83
C GLY A 103 -4.29 4.79 20.38
N ALA A 104 -5.26 5.69 20.20
CA ALA A 104 -5.63 6.18 18.86
C ALA A 104 -4.48 6.91 18.16
N ALA A 105 -3.69 7.70 18.91
CA ALA A 105 -2.54 8.40 18.36
C ALA A 105 -1.45 7.44 17.87
N GLU A 106 -1.12 6.43 18.68
CA GLU A 106 -0.14 5.39 18.33
C GLU A 106 -0.59 4.60 17.09
N ALA A 107 -1.86 4.24 17.01
CA ALA A 107 -2.42 3.55 15.85
C ALA A 107 -2.38 4.40 14.57
N ILE A 108 -2.62 5.71 14.66
CA ILE A 108 -2.50 6.63 13.52
C ILE A 108 -1.03 6.73 13.09
N VAL A 109 -0.10 6.90 14.03
CA VAL A 109 1.34 6.94 13.74
C VAL A 109 1.79 5.63 13.09
N MET A 110 1.30 4.49 13.57
CA MET A 110 1.58 3.19 12.98
C MET A 110 1.04 3.06 11.57
N ASN A 111 -0.20 3.50 11.32
CA ASN A 111 -0.78 3.53 9.98
C ASN A 111 0.07 4.37 9.01
N LEU A 112 0.41 5.60 9.41
CA LEU A 112 1.22 6.51 8.58
C LEU A 112 2.63 5.95 8.33
N GLY A 113 3.26 5.38 9.35
CA GLY A 113 4.59 4.76 9.24
C GLY A 113 4.58 3.56 8.29
N LEU A 114 3.57 2.69 8.39
CA LEU A 114 3.39 1.56 7.47
C LEU A 114 3.09 2.03 6.04
N SER A 115 2.20 3.00 5.86
CA SER A 115 1.86 3.58 4.54
C SER A 115 3.10 4.19 3.87
N ALA A 116 3.90 4.94 4.61
CA ALA A 116 5.16 5.52 4.12
C ALA A 116 6.20 4.44 3.77
N PHE A 117 6.36 3.41 4.62
CA PHE A 117 7.26 2.30 4.37
C PHE A 117 6.86 1.53 3.11
N TYR A 118 5.58 1.19 2.96
CA TYR A 118 5.06 0.50 1.77
C TYR A 118 5.23 1.33 0.50
N THR A 119 5.02 2.65 0.59
CA THR A 119 5.26 3.56 -0.54
C THR A 119 6.73 3.55 -0.96
N GLY A 120 7.65 3.66 0.00
CA GLY A 120 9.09 3.57 -0.25
C GLY A 120 9.52 2.21 -0.79
N TYR A 121 8.99 1.12 -0.23
CA TYR A 121 9.23 -0.24 -0.70
C TYR A 121 8.72 -0.44 -2.14
N ALA A 122 7.52 0.01 -2.46
CA ALA A 122 6.96 -0.08 -3.80
C ALA A 122 7.82 0.69 -4.82
N LEU A 123 8.31 1.89 -4.46
CA LEU A 123 9.24 2.65 -5.29
C LEU A 123 10.55 1.91 -5.51
N ALA A 124 11.17 1.38 -4.45
CA ALA A 124 12.42 0.63 -4.54
C ALA A 124 12.26 -0.66 -5.36
N PHE A 125 11.15 -1.37 -5.17
CA PHE A 125 10.83 -2.59 -5.89
C PHE A 125 10.57 -2.30 -7.38
N ASN A 126 9.77 -1.29 -7.70
CA ASN A 126 9.54 -0.87 -9.09
C ASN A 126 10.85 -0.45 -9.76
N TRP A 127 11.68 0.35 -9.08
CA TRP A 127 12.99 0.77 -9.60
C TRP A 127 13.95 -0.40 -9.81
N GLY A 128 14.01 -1.34 -8.87
CA GLY A 128 14.80 -2.57 -9.01
C GLY A 128 14.29 -3.47 -10.14
N TYR A 129 12.98 -3.58 -10.31
CA TYR A 129 12.36 -4.35 -11.38
C TYR A 129 12.63 -3.75 -12.76
N ASP A 130 12.50 -2.43 -12.91
CA ASP A 130 12.82 -1.70 -14.13
C ASP A 130 14.30 -1.83 -14.52
N ARG A 131 15.20 -1.95 -13.52
CA ARG A 131 16.64 -2.18 -13.72
C ARG A 131 16.96 -3.61 -14.17
N LEU A 132 16.21 -4.60 -13.69
CA LEU A 132 16.40 -6.03 -13.98
C LEU A 132 15.71 -6.48 -15.27
N PHE A 133 14.59 -5.85 -15.64
CA PHE A 133 13.87 -6.08 -16.89
C PHE A 133 13.68 -4.74 -17.63
N PRO A 134 14.72 -4.24 -18.34
CA PRO A 134 14.54 -3.09 -19.20
C PRO A 134 13.46 -3.38 -20.23
N LEU A 135 12.41 -2.55 -20.26
CA LEU A 135 11.42 -2.58 -21.33
C LEU A 135 12.14 -2.33 -22.67
N PRO A 136 11.84 -3.09 -23.75
CA PRO A 136 12.49 -2.94 -25.06
C PRO A 136 12.42 -1.52 -25.64
N GLU A 137 11.48 -0.71 -25.15
CA GLU A 137 11.20 0.67 -25.55
C GLU A 137 12.30 1.66 -25.15
N TRP A 138 13.23 1.28 -24.27
CA TRP A 138 14.37 2.11 -23.85
C TRP A 138 15.66 1.84 -24.65
N ARG A 139 15.61 1.01 -25.71
CA ARG A 139 16.75 0.74 -26.60
C ARG A 139 16.80 1.62 -27.85
N GLU A 140 15.80 2.47 -28.08
CA GLU A 140 15.77 3.41 -29.21
C GLU A 140 15.73 4.85 -28.67
N GLY A 141 16.90 5.31 -28.22
CA GLY A 141 17.18 6.71 -27.88
C GLY A 141 18.58 7.07 -28.33
#